data_AF-A0A410WZB8-F1
#
_entry.id   AF-A0A410WZB8-F1
#
_cell.length_a   1.000
_cell.length_b   1.000
_cell.length_c   1.000
_cell.angle_alpha   90.00
_cell.angle_beta   90.00
_cell.angle_gamma   90.00
#
_symmetry.space_group_name_H-M   'P 1'
#
loop_
_entity.id
_entity.type
_entity.pdbx_description
1 polymer ?
#
loop_
_entity_poly.entity_id
_entity_poly.type
_entity_poly.pdbx_seq_one_letter_code
_entity_poly.pdbx_strand_id
1 'polypeptide(L)' 'MQALIEEYSRGYKLLREAVEGLTDKEFRFKPALDKWSIHQILIHIADSELVATQHL' A
#
# COMPACT_ATOMS: atom_id res chain seq x y z
N MET A 1 4.16 2.51 22.76
CA MET A 1 4.17 1.25 21.99
C MET A 1 2.77 0.88 21.52
N GLN A 2 1.81 0.70 22.44
CA GLN A 2 0.42 0.33 22.09
C GLN A 2 -0.23 1.25 21.04
N ALA A 3 -0.12 2.58 21.22
CA ALA A 3 -0.66 3.55 20.26
C ALA A 3 -0.05 3.44 18.85
N LEU A 4 1.24 3.06 18.74
CA LEU A 4 1.92 2.88 17.45
C LEU A 4 1.42 1.61 16.74
N ILE A 5 1.19 0.53 17.50
CA ILE A 5 0.62 -0.71 16.97
C ILE A 5 -0.81 -0.47 16.49
N GLU A 6 -1.61 0.25 17.27
CA GLU A 6 -2.98 0.62 16.90
C GLU A 6 -2.99 1.48 15.64
N GLU A 7 -2.08 2.45 15.53
CA GLU A 7 -1.93 3.27 14.32
C GLU A 7 -1.57 2.45 13.09
N TYR A 8 -0.53 1.62 13.20
CA TYR A 8 -0.10 0.75 12.12
C TYR A 8 -1.22 -0.21 11.69
N SER A 9 -1.97 -0.79 12.63
CA SER A 9 -3.07 -1.73 12.33
C SER A 9 -4.19 -1.12 11.49
N ARG A 10 -4.38 0.21 11.54
CA ARG A 10 -5.38 0.92 10.72
C ARG A 10 -4.95 1.05 9.26
N GLY A 11 -3.66 0.95 8.97
CA GLY A 11 -3.11 1.16 7.63
C GLY A 11 -3.75 0.27 6.57
N TYR A 12 -3.97 -1.02 6.88
CA TYR A 12 -4.65 -1.95 5.97
C TYR A 12 -6.03 -1.43 5.54
N LYS A 13 -6.86 -1.01 6.50
CA LYS A 13 -8.22 -0.53 6.22
C LYS A 13 -8.19 0.74 5.37
N LEU A 14 -7.32 1.70 5.72
CA LEU A 14 -7.18 2.95 4.97
C LEU A 14 -6.74 2.71 3.52
N LEU A 15 -5.81 1.79 3.28
CA LEU A 15 -5.38 1.44 1.92
C LEU A 15 -6.50 0.78 1.11
N ARG A 16 -7.32 -0.07 1.74
CA ARG A 16 -8.48 -0.70 1.07
C ARG A 16 -9.53 0.32 0.67
N GLU A 17 -9.87 1.24 1.58
CA GLU A 17 -10.82 2.32 1.31
C GLU A 17 -10.30 3.27 0.21
N ALA A 18 -9.00 3.59 0.22
CA ALA A 18 -8.40 4.51 -0.76
C ALA A 18 -8.43 3.99 -2.21
N VAL A 19 -8.51 2.68 -2.42
CA VAL A 19 -8.53 2.07 -3.77
C VAL A 19 -9.88 1.48 -4.15
N GLU A 20 -10.88 1.61 -3.27
CA GLU A 20 -12.23 1.11 -3.52
C GLU A 20 -12.86 1.87 -4.71
N GLY A 21 -13.50 1.12 -5.62
CA GLY A 21 -14.18 1.70 -6.78
C GLY A 21 -13.27 2.05 -7.97
N LEU A 22 -11.93 1.96 -7.84
CA LEU A 22 -11.03 2.16 -8.97
C LEU A 22 -11.20 1.06 -10.03
N THR A 23 -11.23 1.46 -11.30
CA THR A 23 -11.11 0.53 -12.42
C THR A 23 -9.66 0.02 -12.54
N ASP A 24 -9.47 -1.13 -13.20
CA ASP A 24 -8.10 -1.65 -13.43
C ASP A 24 -7.21 -0.65 -14.19
N LYS A 25 -7.80 0.13 -15.11
CA LYS A 25 -7.08 1.18 -15.85
C LYS A 25 -6.58 2.29 -14.93
N GLU A 26 -7.42 2.77 -14.01
CA GLU A 26 -7.02 3.80 -13.03
C GLU A 26 -6.01 3.24 -12.04
N PHE A 27 -6.22 2.01 -11.58
CA PHE A 27 -5.32 1.32 -10.67
C PHE A 27 -3.91 1.14 -11.23
N ARG A 28 -3.80 0.90 -12.54
CA ARG A 28 -2.53 0.73 -13.27
C ARG A 28 -2.03 2.01 -13.94
N PHE A 29 -2.74 3.13 -13.82
CA PHE A 29 -2.34 4.39 -14.42
C PHE A 29 -0.99 4.86 -13.88
N LYS A 30 -0.06 5.19 -14.80
CA LYS A 30 1.27 5.70 -14.47
C LYS A 30 1.35 7.18 -14.86
N PRO A 31 1.42 8.12 -13.89
CA PRO A 31 1.26 9.54 -14.17
C PRO A 31 2.46 10.18 -14.89
N ALA A 32 3.66 9.61 -14.74
CA ALA A 32 4.86 10.00 -15.47
C ALA A 32 5.89 8.85 -15.46
N LEU A 33 6.93 8.92 -16.30
CA LEU A 33 7.94 7.86 -16.45
C LEU A 33 8.67 7.53 -15.12
N ASP A 34 8.90 8.55 -14.29
CA ASP A 34 9.60 8.48 -13.01
C ASP A 34 8.68 8.22 -11.81
N LYS A 35 7.38 8.03 -12.04
CA LYS A 35 6.38 7.76 -10.98
C LYS A 35 5.90 6.31 -11.01
N TRP A 36 5.31 5.90 -9.90
CA TRP A 36 4.65 4.61 -9.75
C TRP A 36 3.14 4.75 -9.93
N SER A 37 2.51 3.68 -10.42
CA SER A 37 1.06 3.52 -10.35
C SER A 37 0.62 3.13 -8.93
N ILE A 38 -0.68 3.25 -8.65
CA ILE A 38 -1.27 2.79 -7.38
C ILE A 38 -0.98 1.30 -7.16
N HIS A 39 -1.10 0.50 -8.21
CA HIS A 39 -0.75 -0.92 -8.17
C HIS A 39 0.71 -1.17 -7.73
N GLN A 40 1.66 -0.42 -8.30
CA GLN A 40 3.08 -0.56 -7.96
C GLN A 40 3.37 -0.12 -6.52
N ILE A 41 2.71 0.93 -6.05
CA ILE A 41 2.82 1.40 -4.67
C ILE A 41 2.34 0.31 -3.69
N LEU A 42 1.18 -0.30 -3.95
CA LEU A 42 0.65 -1.35 -3.06
C LEU A 42 1.51 -2.61 -3.04
N ILE A 43 2.07 -3.02 -4.18
CA ILE A 43 3.03 -4.13 -4.22
C ILE A 43 4.26 -3.80 -3.37
N HIS A 44 4.84 -2.61 -3.55
CA HIS A 44 6.02 -2.21 -2.78
C HIS A 44 5.75 -2.18 -1.26
N ILE A 45 4.58 -1.72 -0.84
CA ILE A 45 4.18 -1.77 0.57
C ILE A 45 4.10 -3.23 1.04
N ALA A 46 3.39 -4.10 0.31
CA ALA A 46 3.26 -5.51 0.68
C ALA A 46 4.63 -6.22 0.81
N ASP A 47 5.54 -5.98 -0.15
CA ASP A 47 6.89 -6.52 -0.10
C ASP A 47 7.69 -5.97 1.09
N SER A 48 7.55 -4.68 1.40
CA SER A 48 8.24 -4.05 2.54
C SER A 48 7.76 -4.62 3.88
N GLU A 49 6.46 -4.90 4.02
CA GLU A 49 5.91 -5.54 5.22
C GLU A 49 6.43 -6.98 5.40
N LEU A 50 6.51 -7.75 4.30
CA LEU A 50 7.09 -9.08 4.33
C LEU A 50 8.56 -9.04 4.75
N VAL A 51 9.35 -8.14 4.18
CA VAL A 51 10.77 -7.98 4.55
C VAL A 51 10.90 -7.57 6.02
N ALA A 52 10.13 -6.59 6.49
CA ALA A 52 10.20 -6.12 7.88
C ALA A 52 9.82 -7.20 8.91
N THR A 53 8.94 -8.14 8.53
CA THR A 53 8.45 -9.21 9.43
C THR A 53 9.21 -10.53 9.29
N GLN A 54 9.84 -10.81 8.14
CA GLN A 54 10.64 -12.03 7.90
C GLN A 54 12.06 -11.98 8.49
N HIS A 55 12.56 -10.79 8.87
CA HIS A 55 13.86 -10.65 9.52
C HIS A 55 13.82 -10.79 11.06
N LEU A 56 12.73 -11.35 11.61
CA LEU A 56 12.59 -11.73 13.03
C LEU A 56 12.89 -13.21 13.27
#